data_AF-A0A1S2HI29-F1
#
_entry.id   AF-A0A1S2HI29-F1
#
_cell.length_a   1.000
_cell.length_b   1.000
_cell.length_c   1.000
_cell.angle_alpha   90.00
_cell.angle_beta   90.00
_cell.angle_gamma   90.00
#
_symmetry.space_group_name_H-M   'P 1'
#
loop_
_entity.id
_entity.type
_entity.pdbx_description
1 polymer ?
#
loop_
_entity_poly.entity_id
_entity_poly.type
_entity_poly.pdbx_seq_one_letter_code
_entity_poly.pdbx_strand_id
1 'polypeptide(L)'
;MGIRGVGVVGAVVAAVLLVTGCSVTGDAPAPNRTEAARATPTATPTPTPTPTATRPAIASPAERTVTAGRVADGSSASASGSGDANVAFTSSGPIAVVVELDCSACTGTATVTAPGRMSPFGRASAPLRASFLTGVLSSDGPEQSVIVEARGSWSVTLRSWNDLPLVSGAQSGKGPAVLFFSDDVSHVTVDYRPAGSGDSFSGRVFTTSGRPQLFGDSGAFARSYDVDLPGVMAIQTNGTWTVTPTP
;
A
#
# COMPACT_ATOMS: atom_id res chain seq x y z
N MET A 1 -6.60 56.25 10.36
CA MET A 1 -6.36 57.14 9.20
C MET A 1 -6.82 56.38 7.95
N GLY A 2 -7.90 56.82 7.29
CA GLY A 2 -8.43 56.45 5.95
C GLY A 2 -8.78 54.96 5.67
N ILE A 3 -10.01 54.44 5.51
CA ILE A 3 -11.28 54.81 4.82
C ILE A 3 -11.36 54.38 3.33
N ARG A 4 -12.28 53.42 3.07
CA ARG A 4 -13.18 53.15 1.88
C ARG A 4 -12.55 52.69 0.55
N GLY A 5 -13.24 51.92 -0.31
CA GLY A 5 -14.65 51.47 -0.41
C GLY A 5 -14.74 50.09 -1.09
N VAL A 6 -15.75 49.23 -0.83
CA VAL A 6 -17.16 49.23 -1.25
C VAL A 6 -17.38 49.16 -2.77
N GLY A 7 -17.87 48.00 -3.22
CA GLY A 7 -18.63 47.78 -4.46
C GLY A 7 -19.66 46.68 -4.20
N VAL A 8 -20.95 47.02 -4.30
CA VAL A 8 -22.15 46.23 -3.99
C VAL A 8 -22.93 45.97 -5.29
N VAL A 9 -23.95 45.09 -5.20
CA VAL A 9 -25.12 44.89 -6.09
C VAL A 9 -24.90 43.78 -7.13
N GLY A 10 -25.76 42.78 -7.34
CA GLY A 10 -27.13 42.37 -6.96
C GLY A 10 -27.39 41.05 -7.74
N ALA A 11 -28.44 40.25 -7.59
CA ALA A 11 -29.81 40.50 -7.22
C ALA A 11 -30.50 39.18 -6.81
N VAL A 12 -31.55 39.35 -5.99
CA VAL A 12 -32.54 38.38 -5.55
C VAL A 12 -33.58 38.16 -6.66
N VAL A 13 -34.02 36.92 -6.88
CA VAL A 13 -35.36 36.65 -7.45
C VAL A 13 -36.01 35.49 -6.69
N ALA A 14 -37.10 35.82 -6.01
CA ALA A 14 -38.10 34.90 -5.48
C ALA A 14 -39.34 34.94 -6.40
N ALA A 15 -39.99 33.80 -6.64
CA ALA A 15 -41.34 33.70 -7.20
C ALA A 15 -41.93 32.34 -6.79
N VAL A 16 -42.85 32.27 -5.80
CA VAL A 16 -44.30 32.55 -5.80
C VAL A 16 -45.13 31.28 -6.08
N LEU A 17 -45.91 30.90 -5.07
CA LEU A 17 -47.00 29.92 -5.09
C LEU A 17 -48.18 30.42 -5.93
N LEU A 18 -48.87 29.51 -6.64
CA LEU A 18 -50.26 29.71 -7.06
C LEU A 18 -51.11 28.48 -6.74
N VAL A 19 -52.16 28.76 -5.97
CA VAL A 19 -53.28 27.90 -5.60
C VAL A 19 -54.36 28.05 -6.67
N THR A 20 -54.95 26.95 -7.13
CA THR A 20 -56.29 26.97 -7.75
C THR A 20 -57.02 25.67 -7.44
N GLY A 21 -58.10 25.77 -6.66
CA GLY A 21 -59.15 24.77 -6.58
C GLY A 21 -60.30 25.13 -7.52
N CYS A 22 -61.06 24.12 -7.95
CA CYS A 22 -62.39 24.29 -8.53
C CYS A 22 -63.29 23.16 -8.01
N SER A 23 -64.38 23.57 -7.36
CA SER A 23 -65.53 22.75 -6.96
C SER A 23 -66.51 22.68 -8.13
N VAL A 24 -67.03 21.50 -8.47
CA VAL A 24 -68.24 21.37 -9.28
C VAL A 24 -69.15 20.32 -8.63
N THR A 25 -70.32 20.78 -8.22
CA THR A 25 -71.49 20.06 -7.71
C THR A 25 -72.28 19.44 -8.88
N GLY A 26 -72.81 18.22 -8.73
CA GLY A 26 -73.78 17.67 -9.67
C GLY A 26 -74.09 16.18 -9.48
N ASP A 27 -75.27 15.94 -8.89
CA ASP A 27 -76.10 14.74 -8.69
C ASP A 27 -75.72 13.33 -9.21
N ALA A 28 -76.10 12.35 -8.38
CA ALA A 28 -75.96 10.90 -8.52
C ALA A 28 -76.85 10.27 -9.61
N PRO A 29 -76.49 9.05 -10.07
CA PRO A 29 -77.27 7.88 -9.62
C PRO A 29 -76.42 6.65 -9.21
N ALA A 30 -77.15 5.70 -8.63
CA ALA A 30 -76.79 4.54 -7.78
C ALA A 30 -75.90 3.44 -8.42
N PRO A 31 -75.45 2.42 -7.65
CA PRO A 31 -74.07 1.93 -7.64
C PRO A 31 -73.76 0.88 -8.71
N ASN A 32 -72.56 0.97 -9.28
CA ASN A 32 -71.95 -0.17 -9.96
C ASN A 32 -70.90 -0.81 -9.05
N ARG A 33 -71.04 -2.11 -8.88
CA ARG A 33 -70.25 -2.99 -8.01
C ARG A 33 -68.82 -3.07 -8.56
N THR A 34 -67.89 -2.35 -7.94
CA THR A 34 -66.44 -2.46 -8.24
C THR A 34 -65.73 -3.11 -7.06
N GLU A 35 -65.13 -4.25 -7.37
CA GLU A 35 -64.33 -5.14 -6.53
C GLU A 35 -63.29 -4.37 -5.70
N ALA A 36 -63.39 -4.45 -4.37
CA ALA A 36 -62.44 -3.82 -3.46
C ALA A 36 -61.10 -4.58 -3.56
N ALA A 37 -60.08 -3.89 -4.09
CA ALA A 37 -58.72 -4.38 -4.17
C ALA A 37 -58.21 -4.80 -2.78
N ARG A 38 -57.72 -6.04 -2.70
CA ARG A 38 -57.07 -6.60 -1.52
C ARG A 38 -55.78 -5.83 -1.25
N ALA A 39 -55.68 -5.17 -0.09
CA ALA A 39 -54.45 -4.51 0.34
C ALA A 39 -53.33 -5.56 0.51
N THR A 40 -52.28 -5.45 -0.30
CA THR A 40 -51.08 -6.28 -0.19
C THR A 40 -50.29 -5.84 1.04
N PRO A 41 -49.87 -6.76 1.94
CA PRO A 41 -49.06 -6.37 3.09
C PRO A 41 -47.70 -5.83 2.63
N THR A 42 -47.37 -4.60 3.04
CA THR A 42 -46.05 -4.01 2.84
C THR A 42 -45.01 -4.83 3.60
N ALA A 43 -44.07 -5.43 2.87
CA ALA A 43 -42.96 -6.16 3.47
C ALA A 43 -42.14 -5.23 4.38
N THR A 44 -42.00 -5.61 5.65
CA THR A 44 -41.09 -4.94 6.58
C THR A 44 -39.66 -5.06 6.03
N PRO A 45 -38.92 -3.96 5.82
CA PRO A 45 -37.54 -4.05 5.38
C PRO A 45 -36.74 -4.85 6.41
N THR A 46 -36.14 -5.95 5.97
CA THR A 46 -35.22 -6.75 6.77
C THR A 46 -34.02 -5.87 7.13
N PRO A 47 -33.71 -5.60 8.42
CA PRO A 47 -32.46 -4.95 8.78
C PRO A 47 -31.27 -5.66 8.14
N THR A 48 -30.56 -4.93 7.28
CA THR A 48 -29.26 -5.34 6.73
C THR A 48 -28.28 -5.45 7.90
N PRO A 49 -27.66 -6.62 8.16
CA PRO A 49 -26.62 -6.72 9.17
C PRO A 49 -25.50 -5.71 8.91
N THR A 50 -25.26 -4.84 9.89
CA THR A 50 -24.12 -3.93 9.90
C THR A 50 -22.84 -4.76 9.94
N PRO A 51 -21.90 -4.58 8.99
CA PRO A 51 -20.64 -5.31 9.01
C PRO A 51 -19.89 -5.02 10.33
N THR A 52 -19.60 -6.06 11.09
CA THR A 52 -18.76 -5.95 12.28
C THR A 52 -17.34 -5.65 11.84
N ALA A 53 -16.78 -4.53 12.29
CA ALA A 53 -15.41 -4.16 12.04
C ALA A 53 -14.47 -5.24 12.62
N THR A 54 -13.87 -6.04 11.75
CA THR A 54 -12.84 -7.01 12.14
C THR A 54 -11.52 -6.27 12.24
N ARG A 55 -10.90 -6.24 13.42
CA ARG A 55 -9.56 -5.68 13.59
C ARG A 55 -8.58 -6.44 12.69
N PRO A 56 -7.69 -5.76 11.93
CA PRO A 56 -6.68 -6.44 11.13
C PRO A 56 -5.83 -7.37 12.00
N ALA A 57 -5.51 -8.56 11.48
CA ALA A 57 -4.60 -9.46 12.15
C ALA A 57 -3.22 -8.79 12.30
N ILE A 58 -2.65 -8.92 13.49
CA ILE A 58 -1.29 -8.46 13.80
C ILE A 58 -0.36 -9.67 13.67
N ALA A 59 0.78 -9.49 13.03
CA ALA A 59 1.79 -10.53 12.92
C ALA A 59 2.30 -10.95 14.31
N SER A 60 2.19 -12.24 14.61
CA SER A 60 2.74 -12.85 15.83
C SER A 60 4.13 -13.42 15.55
N PRO A 61 5.01 -13.53 16.56
CA PRO A 61 6.28 -14.23 16.42
C PRO A 61 6.07 -15.67 15.93
N ALA A 62 6.99 -16.15 15.09
CA ALA A 62 7.03 -17.57 14.72
C ALA A 62 7.51 -18.43 15.90
N GLU A 63 7.25 -19.73 15.87
CA GLU A 63 7.70 -20.65 16.92
C GLU A 63 9.22 -20.86 16.93
N ARG A 64 9.84 -20.82 15.76
CA ARG A 64 11.28 -21.05 15.58
C ARG A 64 12.01 -19.74 15.40
N THR A 65 13.22 -19.68 15.92
CA THR A 65 14.12 -18.54 15.79
C THR A 65 15.48 -19.00 15.27
N VAL A 66 15.98 -18.31 14.26
CA VAL A 66 17.37 -18.41 13.79
C VAL A 66 18.08 -17.09 14.02
N THR A 67 19.36 -17.12 14.35
CA THR A 67 20.16 -15.92 14.63
C THR A 67 21.06 -15.61 13.44
N ALA A 68 20.96 -14.40 12.89
CA ALA A 68 21.78 -13.96 11.76
C ALA A 68 23.09 -13.29 12.19
N GLY A 69 23.10 -12.63 13.37
CA GLY A 69 24.27 -11.91 13.90
C GLY A 69 24.09 -10.40 13.90
N ARG A 70 25.19 -9.67 13.72
CA ARG A 70 25.24 -8.20 13.77
C ARG A 70 25.14 -7.60 12.37
N VAL A 71 24.33 -6.56 12.23
CA VAL A 71 24.22 -5.70 11.03
C VAL A 71 24.71 -4.30 11.41
N ALA A 72 25.60 -3.75 10.59
CA ALA A 72 26.15 -2.41 10.73
C ALA A 72 26.56 -1.88 9.35
N ASP A 73 26.89 -0.60 9.23
CA ASP A 73 27.56 -0.11 8.02
C ASP A 73 28.88 -0.88 7.80
N GLY A 74 29.12 -1.31 6.56
CA GLY A 74 30.23 -2.17 6.18
C GLY A 74 30.13 -3.62 6.68
N SER A 75 29.03 -4.04 7.31
CA SER A 75 28.90 -5.37 7.91
C SER A 75 27.50 -5.97 7.73
N SER A 76 27.46 -7.11 7.02
CA SER A 76 26.22 -7.87 6.80
C SER A 76 26.13 -9.11 7.69
N ALA A 77 24.90 -9.54 7.96
CA ALA A 77 24.57 -10.77 8.67
C ALA A 77 23.82 -11.72 7.73
N SER A 78 23.83 -13.02 8.00
CA SER A 78 23.06 -13.98 7.20
C SER A 78 22.55 -15.13 8.06
N ALA A 79 21.39 -15.66 7.67
CA ALA A 79 20.79 -16.83 8.30
C ALA A 79 20.09 -17.68 7.24
N SER A 80 19.91 -18.96 7.55
CA SER A 80 19.13 -19.87 6.71
C SER A 80 18.12 -20.61 7.56
N GLY A 81 17.01 -20.99 6.94
CA GLY A 81 15.92 -21.68 7.62
C GLY A 81 15.01 -22.42 6.64
N SER A 82 13.92 -22.95 7.16
CA SER A 82 12.87 -23.57 6.38
C SER A 82 11.53 -23.36 7.05
N GLY A 83 10.46 -23.20 6.26
CA GLY A 83 9.15 -22.84 6.84
C GLY A 83 9.17 -21.45 7.47
N ASP A 84 8.18 -21.18 8.32
CA ASP A 84 8.11 -19.91 9.04
C ASP A 84 9.14 -19.87 10.19
N ALA A 85 9.88 -18.76 10.30
CA ALA A 85 10.80 -18.51 11.42
C ALA A 85 11.06 -17.03 11.66
N ASN A 86 11.38 -16.69 12.92
CA ASN A 86 11.98 -15.41 13.26
C ASN A 86 13.47 -15.43 12.88
N VAL A 87 13.96 -14.34 12.33
CA VAL A 87 15.38 -14.07 12.12
C VAL A 87 15.76 -12.98 13.11
N ALA A 88 16.51 -13.35 14.14
CA ALA A 88 17.02 -12.43 15.16
C ALA A 88 18.37 -11.85 14.74
N PHE A 89 18.55 -10.55 14.92
CA PHE A 89 19.80 -9.86 14.62
C PHE A 89 19.99 -8.65 15.54
N THR A 90 21.23 -8.14 15.57
CA THR A 90 21.55 -6.89 16.27
C THR A 90 21.88 -5.80 15.26
N SER A 91 21.08 -4.72 15.24
CA SER A 91 21.36 -3.53 14.45
C SER A 91 22.28 -2.59 15.23
N SER A 92 23.30 -2.05 14.55
CA SER A 92 24.27 -1.13 15.14
C SER A 92 24.19 0.22 14.44
N GLY A 93 23.68 1.23 15.16
CA GLY A 93 23.51 2.59 14.64
C GLY A 93 22.14 2.82 14.00
N PRO A 94 21.86 4.08 13.60
CA PRO A 94 20.59 4.47 13.00
C PRO A 94 20.55 4.08 11.51
N ILE A 95 20.51 2.78 11.23
CA ILE A 95 20.48 2.25 9.87
C ILE A 95 19.10 1.67 9.54
N ALA A 96 18.67 1.76 8.29
CA ALA A 96 17.61 0.91 7.78
C ALA A 96 18.21 -0.41 7.30
N VAL A 97 17.51 -1.53 7.55
CA VAL A 97 17.99 -2.85 7.15
C VAL A 97 17.29 -3.32 5.88
N VAL A 98 18.09 -3.81 4.95
CA VAL A 98 17.61 -4.49 3.75
C VAL A 98 17.71 -5.99 3.97
N VAL A 99 16.60 -6.69 3.77
CA VAL A 99 16.51 -8.15 3.78
C VAL A 99 16.59 -8.64 2.34
N GLU A 100 17.70 -9.22 1.95
CA GLU A 100 17.85 -9.97 0.71
C GLU A 100 17.42 -11.42 0.97
N LEU A 101 16.30 -11.84 0.41
CA LEU A 101 15.73 -13.18 0.58
C LEU A 101 15.99 -14.03 -0.67
N ASP A 102 16.67 -15.15 -0.49
CA ASP A 102 16.70 -16.26 -1.45
C ASP A 102 15.68 -17.32 -1.01
N CYS A 103 14.56 -17.34 -1.74
CA CYS A 103 13.50 -18.33 -1.59
C CYS A 103 13.36 -19.12 -2.91
N SER A 104 14.46 -19.40 -3.60
CA SER A 104 14.46 -20.16 -4.84
C SER A 104 14.01 -21.62 -4.66
N ALA A 105 14.12 -22.15 -3.44
CA ALA A 105 13.61 -23.47 -3.04
C ALA A 105 12.23 -23.40 -2.33
N CYS A 106 11.55 -22.26 -2.39
CA CYS A 106 10.22 -22.06 -1.80
C CYS A 106 9.11 -22.24 -2.83
N THR A 107 7.89 -22.42 -2.32
CA THR A 107 6.64 -22.48 -3.08
C THR A 107 5.60 -21.54 -2.48
N GLY A 108 4.58 -21.17 -3.27
CA GLY A 108 3.50 -20.30 -2.80
C GLY A 108 3.96 -18.85 -2.61
N THR A 109 3.58 -18.22 -1.51
CA THR A 109 3.95 -16.84 -1.18
C THR A 109 5.03 -16.84 -0.11
N ALA A 110 6.09 -16.08 -0.32
CA ALA A 110 7.04 -15.70 0.72
C ALA A 110 6.71 -14.29 1.23
N THR A 111 6.68 -14.12 2.54
CA THR A 111 6.42 -12.84 3.21
C THR A 111 7.58 -12.50 4.12
N VAL A 112 7.98 -11.23 4.12
CA VAL A 112 8.90 -10.67 5.12
C VAL A 112 8.13 -9.65 5.95
N THR A 113 8.04 -9.90 7.26
CA THR A 113 7.31 -9.07 8.22
C THR A 113 8.08 -8.95 9.53
N ALA A 114 7.46 -8.40 10.58
CA ALA A 114 8.01 -8.40 11.93
C ALA A 114 6.85 -8.52 12.95
N PRO A 115 7.13 -9.01 14.18
CA PRO A 115 6.13 -9.05 15.23
C PRO A 115 5.46 -7.69 15.45
N GLY A 116 4.15 -7.68 15.68
CA GLY A 116 3.41 -6.44 15.96
C GLY A 116 2.97 -5.66 14.72
N ARG A 117 3.41 -6.03 13.51
CA ARG A 117 2.99 -5.34 12.28
C ARG A 117 1.60 -5.75 11.81
N MET A 118 0.80 -4.77 11.41
CA MET A 118 -0.48 -4.99 10.68
C MET A 118 -0.28 -5.23 9.18
N SER A 119 0.88 -4.86 8.65
CA SER A 119 1.22 -5.04 7.23
C SER A 119 2.67 -5.45 7.11
N PRO A 120 2.99 -6.47 6.28
CA PRO A 120 4.35 -6.93 6.12
C PRO A 120 5.22 -5.85 5.48
N PHE A 121 6.53 -6.02 5.56
CA PHE A 121 7.47 -5.21 4.78
C PHE A 121 7.31 -5.49 3.29
N GLY A 122 7.06 -6.75 2.93
CA GLY A 122 6.72 -7.15 1.59
C GLY A 122 6.34 -8.61 1.47
N ARG A 123 5.81 -8.99 0.30
CA ARG A 123 5.43 -10.37 -0.04
C ARG A 123 5.56 -10.62 -1.53
N ALA A 124 5.94 -11.82 -1.94
CA ALA A 124 5.99 -12.17 -3.35
C ALA A 124 5.86 -13.66 -3.58
N SER A 125 5.49 -14.01 -4.80
CA SER A 125 5.33 -15.39 -5.26
C SER A 125 6.69 -16.04 -5.40
N ALA A 126 6.86 -17.19 -4.75
CA ALA A 126 8.02 -18.05 -4.87
C ALA A 126 7.90 -19.00 -6.08
N PRO A 127 9.02 -19.44 -6.68
CA PRO A 127 10.41 -19.18 -6.28
C PRO A 127 10.85 -17.74 -6.59
N LEU A 128 11.68 -17.16 -5.70
CA LEU A 128 12.17 -15.79 -5.86
C LEU A 128 13.57 -15.56 -5.25
N ARG A 129 14.24 -14.53 -5.77
CA ARG A 129 15.33 -13.81 -5.12
C ARG A 129 14.91 -12.33 -5.11
N ALA A 130 14.74 -11.74 -3.95
CA ALA A 130 14.23 -10.38 -3.83
C ALA A 130 14.83 -9.65 -2.64
N SER A 131 14.67 -8.33 -2.60
CA SER A 131 15.03 -7.52 -1.44
C SER A 131 13.85 -6.73 -0.89
N PHE A 132 13.84 -6.56 0.43
CA PHE A 132 12.80 -5.89 1.20
C PHE A 132 13.42 -4.91 2.20
N LEU A 133 12.79 -3.75 2.40
CA LEU A 133 13.25 -2.76 3.37
C LEU A 133 12.44 -2.86 4.68
N THR A 134 13.11 -3.05 5.82
CA THR A 134 12.46 -3.25 7.14
C THR A 134 11.92 -1.95 7.78
N GLY A 135 11.88 -0.85 7.03
CA GLY A 135 11.53 0.48 7.53
C GLY A 135 12.77 1.31 7.88
N VAL A 136 12.57 2.62 8.02
CA VAL A 136 13.65 3.63 8.17
C VAL A 136 13.52 4.32 9.55
N LEU A 137 12.79 3.73 10.49
CA LEU A 137 12.48 4.39 11.76
C LEU A 137 13.57 4.12 12.79
N SER A 138 14.06 5.21 13.40
CA SER A 138 15.22 5.25 14.29
C SER A 138 14.93 4.80 15.74
N SER A 139 13.72 4.29 16.02
CA SER A 139 13.23 4.04 17.39
C SER A 139 13.39 2.60 17.85
N ASP A 140 13.87 1.70 16.99
CA ASP A 140 14.02 0.30 17.36
C ASP A 140 15.28 0.11 18.20
N GLY A 141 15.16 -0.70 19.26
CA GLY A 141 16.32 -1.12 20.05
C GLY A 141 17.34 -1.88 19.19
N PRO A 142 18.58 -2.06 19.69
CA PRO A 142 19.63 -2.75 18.93
C PRO A 142 19.25 -4.21 18.64
N GLU A 143 18.45 -4.86 19.48
CA GLU A 143 17.92 -6.20 19.21
C GLU A 143 16.68 -6.09 18.33
N GLN A 144 16.76 -6.70 17.15
CA GLN A 144 15.69 -6.65 16.16
C GLN A 144 15.35 -8.06 15.67
N SER A 145 14.14 -8.19 15.12
CA SER A 145 13.72 -9.43 14.48
C SER A 145 12.78 -9.16 13.31
N VAL A 146 13.02 -9.90 12.22
CA VAL A 146 12.06 -10.06 11.12
C VAL A 146 11.50 -11.48 11.14
N ILE A 147 10.30 -11.67 10.59
CA ILE A 147 9.71 -12.98 10.36
C ILE A 147 9.77 -13.26 8.86
N VAL A 148 10.32 -14.42 8.51
CA VAL A 148 10.17 -15.01 7.18
C VAL A 148 9.04 -16.02 7.25
N GLU A 149 7.96 -15.77 6.51
CA GLU A 149 6.88 -16.73 6.32
C GLU A 149 7.02 -17.33 4.92
N ALA A 150 7.26 -18.63 4.81
CA ALA A 150 7.55 -19.26 3.53
C ALA A 150 7.33 -20.78 3.57
N ARG A 151 7.01 -21.38 2.42
CA ARG A 151 6.94 -22.85 2.27
C ARG A 151 8.14 -23.38 1.52
N GLY A 152 9.16 -23.81 2.25
CA GLY A 152 10.40 -24.37 1.70
C GLY A 152 11.62 -23.86 2.43
N SER A 153 12.80 -24.18 1.92
CA SER A 153 14.08 -23.69 2.44
C SER A 153 14.40 -22.32 1.89
N TRP A 154 14.99 -21.48 2.73
CA TRP A 154 15.37 -20.11 2.38
C TRP A 154 16.69 -19.71 3.05
N SER A 155 17.34 -18.70 2.49
CA SER A 155 18.40 -17.94 3.15
C SER A 155 18.11 -16.45 3.07
N VAL A 156 18.56 -15.71 4.08
CA VAL A 156 18.51 -14.25 4.12
C VAL A 156 19.90 -13.66 4.33
N THR A 157 20.15 -12.55 3.67
CA THR A 157 21.25 -11.65 3.99
C THR A 157 20.66 -10.31 4.44
N LEU A 158 21.11 -9.84 5.60
CA LEU A 158 20.70 -8.58 6.20
C LEU A 158 21.87 -7.60 6.09
N ARG A 159 21.62 -6.41 5.58
CA ARG A 159 22.65 -5.36 5.46
C ARG A 159 22.09 -3.97 5.72
N SER A 160 22.98 -3.05 6.06
CA SER A 160 22.65 -1.63 6.04
C SER A 160 22.28 -1.22 4.62
N TRP A 161 21.25 -0.38 4.49
CA TRP A 161 20.93 0.26 3.21
C TRP A 161 22.07 1.15 2.67
N ASN A 162 23.00 1.59 3.53
CA ASN A 162 24.15 2.42 3.17
C ASN A 162 25.20 1.59 2.40
N ASP A 163 25.15 0.27 2.55
CA ASP A 163 26.05 -0.67 1.85
C ASP A 163 25.44 -1.20 0.55
N LEU A 164 24.27 -0.71 0.14
CA LEU A 164 23.67 -1.09 -1.13
C LEU A 164 24.57 -0.61 -2.28
N PRO A 165 24.78 -1.45 -3.31
CA PRO A 165 25.40 -0.98 -4.55
C PRO A 165 24.60 0.16 -5.15
N LEU A 166 25.31 1.24 -5.50
CA LEU A 166 24.71 2.35 -6.23
C LEU A 166 24.38 1.90 -7.66
N VAL A 167 23.21 2.30 -8.13
CA VAL A 167 22.76 2.11 -9.51
C VAL A 167 22.50 3.48 -10.15
N SER A 168 22.62 3.55 -11.47
CA SER A 168 22.30 4.75 -12.24
C SER A 168 21.61 4.43 -13.56
N GLY A 169 20.86 5.40 -14.10
CA GLY A 169 20.08 5.21 -15.33
C GLY A 169 18.99 4.14 -15.20
N ALA A 170 18.49 3.67 -16.34
CA ALA A 170 17.35 2.75 -16.37
C ALA A 170 17.65 1.40 -15.70
N GLN A 171 16.84 1.03 -14.72
CA GLN A 171 16.89 -0.25 -14.00
C GLN A 171 15.64 -1.06 -14.32
N SER A 172 15.78 -2.39 -14.45
CA SER A 172 14.64 -3.27 -14.71
C SER A 172 14.71 -4.53 -13.85
N GLY A 173 13.55 -5.08 -13.51
CA GLY A 173 13.48 -6.27 -12.68
C GLY A 173 12.10 -6.92 -12.68
N LYS A 174 12.00 -7.99 -11.87
CA LYS A 174 10.77 -8.71 -11.59
C LYS A 174 10.67 -8.94 -10.09
N GLY A 175 9.49 -8.72 -9.52
CA GLY A 175 9.26 -8.90 -8.10
C GLY A 175 9.75 -7.73 -7.24
N PRO A 176 9.80 -7.90 -5.91
CA PRO A 176 10.25 -6.86 -4.99
C PRO A 176 11.74 -6.60 -5.13
N ALA A 177 12.14 -5.35 -4.94
CA ALA A 177 13.54 -4.94 -4.97
C ALA A 177 13.76 -3.66 -4.14
N VAL A 178 14.98 -3.49 -3.65
CA VAL A 178 15.49 -2.25 -3.05
C VAL A 178 16.69 -1.80 -3.85
N LEU A 179 16.63 -0.60 -4.40
CA LEU A 179 17.67 0.01 -5.24
C LEU A 179 18.17 1.29 -4.58
N PHE A 180 19.46 1.59 -4.70
CA PHE A 180 20.02 2.87 -4.29
C PHE A 180 20.47 3.64 -5.55
N PHE A 181 19.66 4.59 -5.99
CA PHE A 181 19.97 5.43 -7.14
C PHE A 181 20.94 6.55 -6.76
N SER A 182 21.96 6.75 -7.61
CA SER A 182 22.92 7.85 -7.49
C SER A 182 22.61 9.05 -8.39
N ASP A 183 21.64 8.93 -9.31
CA ASP A 183 21.23 10.03 -10.19
C ASP A 183 20.67 11.21 -9.37
N ASP A 184 21.05 12.42 -9.74
CA ASP A 184 20.53 13.66 -9.17
C ASP A 184 19.46 14.22 -10.11
N VAL A 185 18.21 13.77 -9.91
CA VAL A 185 17.08 14.08 -10.79
C VAL A 185 15.78 14.23 -10.01
N SER A 186 14.83 14.95 -10.62
CA SER A 186 13.55 15.27 -9.97
C SER A 186 12.39 14.37 -10.37
N HIS A 187 12.62 13.40 -11.28
CA HIS A 187 11.57 12.50 -11.75
C HIS A 187 12.09 11.08 -11.98
N VAL A 188 11.18 10.12 -11.88
CA VAL A 188 11.38 8.76 -12.40
C VAL A 188 10.19 8.37 -13.26
N THR A 189 10.48 7.76 -14.40
CA THR A 189 9.47 7.10 -15.22
C THR A 189 9.44 5.62 -14.88
N VAL A 190 8.26 5.11 -14.55
CA VAL A 190 8.03 3.71 -14.20
C VAL A 190 7.13 3.06 -15.25
N ASP A 191 7.65 2.02 -15.90
CA ASP A 191 6.89 1.06 -16.70
C ASP A 191 6.65 -0.18 -15.86
N TYR A 192 5.39 -0.56 -15.66
CA TYR A 192 4.99 -1.70 -14.87
C TYR A 192 4.04 -2.62 -15.65
N ARG A 193 4.31 -3.93 -15.56
CA ARG A 193 3.44 -4.99 -16.08
C ARG A 193 3.10 -5.98 -14.95
N PRO A 194 1.82 -6.09 -14.57
CA PRO A 194 1.38 -7.02 -13.54
C PRO A 194 1.66 -8.48 -13.89
N ALA A 195 1.96 -9.30 -12.87
CA ALA A 195 2.06 -10.75 -13.04
C ALA A 195 0.69 -11.42 -13.24
N GLY A 196 -0.41 -10.77 -12.87
CA GLY A 196 -1.77 -11.28 -12.97
C GLY A 196 -2.81 -10.30 -12.42
N SER A 197 -4.08 -10.68 -12.43
CA SER A 197 -5.24 -9.80 -12.16
C SER A 197 -5.40 -9.31 -10.70
N GLY A 198 -4.51 -9.69 -9.80
CA GLY A 198 -4.48 -9.20 -8.41
C GLY A 198 -3.14 -8.56 -8.03
N ASP A 199 -2.25 -8.37 -8.99
CA ASP A 199 -0.94 -7.79 -8.75
C ASP A 199 -0.98 -6.27 -8.90
N SER A 200 -0.18 -5.60 -8.09
CA SER A 200 -0.06 -4.15 -8.05
C SER A 200 1.40 -3.75 -7.91
N PHE A 201 1.71 -2.54 -8.34
CA PHE A 201 2.99 -1.92 -8.07
C PHE A 201 2.88 -0.97 -6.88
N SER A 202 3.85 -1.03 -5.98
CA SER A 202 4.06 -0.01 -4.95
C SER A 202 5.54 0.37 -4.93
N GLY A 203 5.81 1.65 -5.16
CA GLY A 203 7.13 2.27 -5.06
C GLY A 203 7.17 3.18 -3.84
N ARG A 204 8.27 3.10 -3.09
CA ARG A 204 8.56 3.97 -1.95
C ARG A 204 9.98 4.50 -2.11
N VAL A 205 10.13 5.80 -2.28
CA VAL A 205 11.45 6.45 -2.43
C VAL A 205 11.78 7.18 -1.14
N PHE A 206 12.99 6.94 -0.62
CA PHE A 206 13.55 7.58 0.56
C PHE A 206 14.71 8.45 0.12
N THR A 207 14.59 9.73 0.39
CA THR A 207 15.35 10.80 -0.24
C THR A 207 16.05 11.65 0.82
N THR A 208 16.93 12.55 0.38
CA THR A 208 17.61 13.50 1.25
C THR A 208 16.66 14.60 1.76
N SER A 209 15.55 14.89 1.06
CA SER A 209 14.51 15.84 1.50
C SER A 209 13.72 15.41 2.74
N GLY A 210 13.92 14.20 3.26
CA GLY A 210 13.37 13.75 4.54
C GLY A 210 11.88 13.38 4.52
N ARG A 211 11.23 13.40 3.35
CA ARG A 211 9.84 12.92 3.18
C ARG A 211 9.81 11.80 2.15
N PRO A 212 9.47 10.55 2.54
CA PRO A 212 9.39 9.48 1.59
C PRO A 212 8.23 9.71 0.61
N GLN A 213 8.48 9.47 -0.68
CA GLN A 213 7.47 9.52 -1.73
C GLN A 213 6.91 8.12 -1.94
N LEU A 214 5.58 8.02 -2.03
CA LEU A 214 4.88 6.77 -2.24
C LEU A 214 4.01 6.89 -3.48
N PHE A 215 4.13 5.93 -4.39
CA PHE A 215 3.33 5.88 -5.59
C PHE A 215 3.11 4.42 -6.01
N GLY A 216 2.15 4.23 -6.91
CA GLY A 216 1.81 2.91 -7.39
C GLY A 216 0.40 2.88 -7.94
N ASP A 217 0.09 1.78 -8.62
CA ASP A 217 -1.24 1.51 -9.14
C ASP A 217 -1.42 -0.01 -9.32
N SER A 218 -2.66 -0.40 -9.52
CA SER A 218 -3.03 -1.69 -10.08
C SER A 218 -3.05 -1.61 -11.62
N GLY A 219 -2.88 -2.76 -12.28
CA GLY A 219 -2.86 -2.81 -13.75
C GLY A 219 -1.54 -2.30 -14.35
N ALA A 220 -1.38 -2.48 -15.66
CA ALA A 220 -0.18 -2.03 -16.37
C ALA A 220 -0.19 -0.52 -16.57
N PHE A 221 0.96 0.13 -16.42
CA PHE A 221 1.11 1.55 -16.66
C PHE A 221 2.53 1.92 -17.09
N ALA A 222 2.66 3.08 -17.73
CA ALA A 222 3.92 3.78 -17.95
C ALA A 222 3.71 5.25 -17.57
N ARG A 223 4.27 5.70 -16.44
CA ARG A 223 4.02 7.04 -15.87
C ARG A 223 5.25 7.63 -15.19
N SER A 224 5.36 8.95 -15.23
CA SER A 224 6.39 9.70 -14.51
C SER A 224 5.86 10.15 -13.14
N TYR A 225 6.74 10.11 -12.14
CA TYR A 225 6.46 10.55 -10.78
C TYR A 225 7.54 11.52 -10.32
N ASP A 226 7.11 12.58 -9.63
CA ASP A 226 8.02 13.50 -8.95
C ASP A 226 8.74 12.74 -7.84
N VAL A 227 10.07 12.70 -7.92
CA VAL A 227 10.94 12.13 -6.90
C VAL A 227 12.11 13.05 -6.59
N ASP A 228 12.83 12.77 -5.51
CA ASP A 228 14.05 13.51 -5.17
C ASP A 228 15.20 12.51 -5.03
N LEU A 229 15.89 12.24 -6.14
CA LEU A 229 17.08 11.39 -6.16
C LEU A 229 18.34 12.27 -6.05
N PRO A 230 19.45 11.78 -5.45
CA PRO A 230 19.76 10.40 -5.09
C PRO A 230 18.99 9.87 -3.88
N GLY A 231 18.71 8.57 -3.87
CA GLY A 231 17.90 7.96 -2.82
C GLY A 231 17.66 6.47 -2.96
N VAL A 232 17.10 5.87 -1.91
CA VAL A 232 16.75 4.45 -1.87
C VAL A 232 15.30 4.27 -2.31
N MET A 233 15.07 3.44 -3.33
CA MET A 233 13.74 3.07 -3.80
C MET A 233 13.42 1.62 -3.44
N ALA A 234 12.37 1.39 -2.68
CA ALA A 234 11.80 0.07 -2.40
C ALA A 234 10.58 -0.17 -3.31
N ILE A 235 10.64 -1.25 -4.08
CA ILE A 235 9.63 -1.70 -5.03
C ILE A 235 8.97 -2.96 -4.47
N GLN A 236 7.65 -3.01 -4.53
CA GLN A 236 6.84 -4.12 -4.05
C GLN A 236 5.81 -4.50 -5.12
N THR A 237 5.99 -5.66 -5.74
CA THR A 237 5.12 -6.23 -6.78
C THR A 237 5.50 -7.70 -7.04
N ASN A 238 4.67 -8.47 -7.76
CA ASN A 238 5.08 -9.74 -8.38
C ASN A 238 5.46 -9.57 -9.87
N GLY A 239 5.05 -8.46 -10.47
CA GLY A 239 5.19 -8.18 -11.89
C GLY A 239 6.59 -7.75 -12.29
N THR A 240 6.72 -7.35 -13.55
CA THR A 240 7.96 -6.80 -14.10
C THR A 240 7.88 -5.29 -14.14
N TRP A 241 9.01 -4.64 -13.95
CA TRP A 241 9.09 -3.18 -13.93
C TRP A 241 10.38 -2.68 -14.58
N THR A 242 10.33 -1.45 -15.06
CA THR A 242 11.47 -0.62 -15.43
C THR A 242 11.32 0.73 -14.71
N VAL A 243 12.38 1.20 -14.07
CA VAL A 243 12.47 2.53 -13.45
C VAL A 243 13.58 3.30 -14.16
N THR A 244 13.23 4.44 -14.74
CA THR A 244 14.17 5.30 -15.46
C THR A 244 14.23 6.67 -14.79
N PRO A 245 15.36 7.03 -14.15
CA PRO A 245 15.63 8.39 -13.71
C PRO A 245 15.56 9.35 -14.90
N THR A 246 14.84 10.46 -14.75
CA THR A 246 14.64 11.47 -15.78
C THR A 246 14.76 12.87 -15.17
N PRO A 247 15.37 13.85 -15.88
CA PRO A 247 15.52 15.21 -15.37
C PRO A 247 14.25 15.79 -14.75
#